data_AF-A0A2N0R2A0-F1
#
_entry.id   AF-A0A2N0R2A0-F1
#
_cell.length_a   1.000
_cell.length_b   1.000
_cell.length_c   1.000
_cell.angle_alpha   90.00
_cell.angle_beta   90.00
_cell.angle_gamma   90.00
#
_symmetry.space_group_name_H-M   'P 1'
#
loop_
_entity.id
_entity.type
_entity.pdbx_description
1 polymer ?
#
loop_
_entity_poly.entity_id
_entity_poly.type
_entity_poly.pdbx_seq_one_letter_code
_entity_poly.pdbx_strand_id
1 'polypeptide(L)'
;MSTSIVINQCQNCGVITPKTAHRGLSSVLYRQIIKKISDENDPLQALGLARDKLVQIIRRASNVDFTQLFTQRLDMKIMDGEPYEDIRKWLLEQLIAIGCDSGEIALYQFLRDTYPDGIDEPFNTFYENYVNHISNSMTKNFASRALGAIGLKAKMLRIDFEGRKKSAMILRASADELLDILTRYY
;
A
#
# COMPACT_ATOMS: atom_id res chain seq x y z
N MET A 1 4.51 -14.98 16.49
CA MET A 1 5.59 -15.60 15.70
C MET A 1 5.60 -14.93 14.33
N SER A 2 6.76 -14.51 13.81
CA SER A 2 6.83 -13.82 12.51
C SER A 2 6.29 -14.71 11.38
N THR A 3 5.23 -14.24 10.72
CA THR A 3 4.47 -14.94 9.66
C THR A 3 4.97 -14.64 8.24
N SER A 4 5.87 -13.68 8.10
CA SER A 4 6.45 -13.26 6.83
C SER A 4 7.39 -14.33 6.26
N ILE A 5 7.38 -14.54 4.94
CA ILE A 5 8.36 -15.43 4.30
C ILE A 5 9.72 -14.74 4.39
N VAL A 6 10.66 -15.33 5.15
CA VAL A 6 12.01 -14.79 5.29
C VAL A 6 12.75 -14.95 3.96
N ILE A 7 13.24 -13.85 3.41
CA ILE A 7 14.10 -13.90 2.22
C ILE A 7 15.45 -14.47 2.61
N ASN A 8 15.94 -15.42 1.80
CA ASN A 8 17.28 -15.97 1.83
C ASN A 8 18.30 -14.86 2.11
N GLN A 9 18.74 -14.81 3.35
CA GLN A 9 19.90 -14.03 3.78
C GLN A 9 21.12 -14.57 3.04
N CYS A 10 22.04 -13.68 2.66
CA CYS A 10 23.37 -14.13 2.22
C CYS A 10 23.97 -15.04 3.29
N GLN A 11 24.30 -16.29 2.95
CA GLN A 11 24.84 -17.28 3.89
C GLN A 11 26.14 -16.82 4.57
N ASN A 12 26.84 -15.85 3.97
CA ASN A 12 28.10 -15.31 4.49
C ASN A 12 27.96 -14.03 5.34
N CYS A 13 26.91 -13.22 5.15
CA CYS A 13 26.83 -11.90 5.83
C CYS A 13 25.45 -11.51 6.35
N GLY A 14 24.41 -12.34 6.17
CA GLY A 14 23.08 -12.05 6.70
C GLY A 14 22.31 -10.94 5.96
N VAL A 15 22.95 -10.23 5.02
CA VAL A 15 22.37 -9.08 4.32
C VAL A 15 21.38 -9.55 3.25
N ILE A 16 20.18 -8.98 3.27
CA ILE A 16 19.19 -9.10 2.19
C ILE A 16 19.66 -8.21 1.05
N THR A 17 20.07 -8.81 -0.06
CA THR A 17 20.48 -8.04 -1.24
C THR A 17 19.24 -7.61 -2.03
N PRO A 18 18.94 -6.31 -2.16
CA PRO A 18 17.85 -5.85 -3.01
C PRO A 18 18.19 -6.21 -4.46
N LYS A 19 17.33 -6.97 -5.14
CA LYS A 19 17.44 -7.08 -6.60
C LYS A 19 17.21 -5.70 -7.21
N THR A 20 18.05 -5.34 -8.17
CA THR A 20 17.96 -4.10 -8.94
C THR A 20 16.54 -3.91 -9.50
N ALA A 21 15.97 -2.74 -9.18
CA ALA A 21 14.63 -2.26 -9.50
C ALA A 21 13.95 -3.01 -10.67
N HIS A 22 13.11 -4.00 -10.33
CA HIS A 22 12.33 -4.71 -11.33
C HIS A 22 11.18 -3.82 -11.82
N ARG A 23 11.28 -3.38 -13.08
CA ARG A 23 10.18 -2.83 -13.86
C ARG A 23 9.09 -3.90 -14.01
N GLY A 24 8.03 -3.82 -13.21
CA GLY A 24 6.85 -4.65 -13.46
C GLY A 24 5.87 -4.78 -12.30
N LEU A 25 4.96 -3.80 -12.18
CA LEU A 25 3.85 -3.68 -11.21
C LEU A 25 4.30 -3.28 -9.80
N SER A 26 3.93 -2.06 -9.41
CA SER A 26 4.30 -1.45 -8.14
C SER A 26 3.54 -2.06 -6.97
N SER A 27 4.16 -2.04 -5.79
CA SER A 27 3.54 -2.29 -4.49
C SER A 27 2.19 -1.56 -4.32
N VAL A 28 2.05 -0.37 -4.91
CA VAL A 28 0.78 0.37 -5.03
C VAL A 28 -0.33 -0.48 -5.66
N LEU A 29 -0.07 -1.16 -6.78
CA LEU A 29 -1.10 -1.99 -7.43
C LEU A 29 -1.48 -3.18 -6.55
N TYR A 30 -0.50 -3.79 -5.88
CA TYR A 30 -0.74 -4.89 -4.95
C TYR A 30 -1.68 -4.45 -3.81
N ARG A 31 -1.38 -3.31 -3.18
CA ARG A 31 -2.22 -2.69 -2.15
C ARG A 31 -3.61 -2.34 -2.68
N GLN A 32 -3.72 -1.82 -3.91
CA GLN A 32 -5.03 -1.56 -4.55
C GLN A 32 -5.87 -2.82 -4.72
N ILE A 33 -5.26 -3.96 -5.07
CA ILE A 33 -5.96 -5.23 -5.18
C ILE A 33 -6.42 -5.70 -3.80
N ILE A 34 -5.54 -5.67 -2.79
CA ILE A 34 -5.89 -6.03 -1.41
C ILE A 34 -7.05 -5.18 -0.91
N LYS A 35 -6.98 -3.86 -1.09
CA LYS A 35 -8.06 -2.97 -0.69
C LYS A 35 -9.38 -3.33 -1.37
N LYS A 36 -9.37 -3.59 -2.68
CA LYS A 36 -10.59 -4.00 -3.39
C LYS A 36 -11.19 -5.26 -2.79
N ILE A 37 -10.37 -6.28 -2.51
CA ILE A 37 -10.82 -7.51 -1.85
C ILE A 37 -11.44 -7.22 -0.48
N SER A 38 -10.83 -6.32 0.30
CA SER A 38 -11.36 -5.91 1.62
C SER A 38 -12.71 -5.18 1.55
N ASP A 39 -13.02 -4.55 0.42
CA ASP A 39 -14.27 -3.83 0.20
C ASP A 39 -15.40 -4.75 -0.31
N GLU A 40 -15.12 -6.02 -0.62
CA GLU A 40 -16.11 -6.99 -1.12
C GLU A 40 -16.93 -7.63 0.01
N ASN A 41 -18.16 -8.06 -0.31
CA ASN A 41 -19.04 -8.76 0.64
C ASN A 41 -18.50 -10.14 1.03
N ASP A 42 -17.78 -10.81 0.12
CA ASP A 42 -17.07 -12.06 0.38
C ASP A 42 -15.59 -11.90 0.00
N PRO A 43 -14.76 -11.41 0.94
CA PRO A 43 -13.34 -11.18 0.70
C PRO A 43 -12.55 -12.47 0.40
N LEU A 44 -12.96 -13.63 0.91
CA LEU A 44 -12.26 -14.89 0.62
C LEU A 44 -12.52 -15.36 -0.81
N GLN A 45 -13.77 -15.26 -1.28
CA GLN A 45 -14.09 -15.52 -2.68
C GLN A 45 -13.35 -14.55 -3.60
N ALA A 46 -13.37 -13.26 -3.28
CA ALA A 46 -12.68 -12.23 -4.05
C ALA A 46 -11.15 -12.44 -4.07
N LEU A 47 -10.57 -12.90 -2.95
CA LEU A 47 -9.17 -13.28 -2.88
C LEU A 47 -8.85 -14.45 -3.81
N GLY A 48 -9.69 -15.48 -3.85
CA GLY A 48 -9.55 -16.60 -4.78
C GLY A 48 -9.49 -16.15 -6.24
N LEU A 49 -10.35 -15.20 -6.63
CA LEU A 49 -10.37 -14.62 -7.98
C LEU A 49 -9.13 -13.74 -8.28
N ALA A 50 -8.59 -13.06 -7.27
CA ALA A 50 -7.45 -12.16 -7.41
C ALA A 50 -6.09 -12.85 -7.24
N ARG A 51 -6.07 -14.10 -6.78
CA ARG A 51 -4.88 -14.88 -6.39
C ARG A 51 -3.78 -14.89 -7.46
N ASP A 52 -4.10 -15.25 -8.69
CA ASP A 52 -3.12 -15.30 -9.78
C ASP A 52 -2.51 -13.92 -10.08
N LYS A 53 -3.28 -12.86 -9.88
CA LYS A 53 -2.79 -11.49 -10.07
C LYS A 53 -1.80 -11.10 -8.98
N LEU A 54 -2.08 -11.44 -7.73
CA LEU A 54 -1.17 -11.22 -6.60
C LEU A 54 0.13 -12.02 -6.78
N VAL A 55 0.03 -13.29 -7.17
CA VAL A 55 1.18 -14.15 -7.50
C VAL A 55 2.00 -13.56 -8.65
N GLN A 56 1.35 -13.05 -9.70
CA GLN A 56 2.04 -12.41 -10.83
C GLN A 56 2.87 -11.20 -10.37
N ILE A 57 2.36 -10.40 -9.43
CA ILE A 57 3.08 -9.24 -8.88
C ILE A 57 4.28 -9.72 -8.05
N ILE A 58 4.08 -10.64 -7.11
CA ILE A 58 5.17 -11.20 -6.29
C ILE A 58 6.26 -11.82 -7.16
N ARG A 59 5.89 -12.57 -8.20
CA ARG A 59 6.83 -13.19 -9.13
C ARG A 59 7.74 -12.19 -9.83
N ARG A 60 7.22 -10.99 -10.15
CA ARG A 60 8.00 -9.93 -10.80
C ARG A 60 8.95 -9.23 -9.83
N ALA A 61 8.66 -9.27 -8.53
CA ALA A 61 9.42 -8.59 -7.50
C ALA A 61 10.35 -9.50 -6.69
N SER A 62 10.29 -10.83 -6.88
CA SER A 62 11.02 -11.81 -6.07
C SER A 62 11.72 -12.89 -6.91
N ASN A 63 12.29 -13.91 -6.26
CA ASN A 63 12.88 -15.07 -6.92
C ASN A 63 11.85 -16.23 -7.03
N VAL A 64 12.21 -17.27 -7.77
CA VAL A 64 11.33 -18.42 -8.04
C VAL A 64 10.95 -19.13 -6.75
N ASP A 65 11.90 -19.39 -5.86
CA ASP A 65 11.68 -20.08 -4.59
C ASP A 65 10.68 -19.32 -3.70
N PHE A 66 10.87 -18.01 -3.55
CA PHE A 66 9.95 -17.15 -2.80
C PHE A 66 8.56 -17.15 -3.45
N THR A 67 8.49 -17.05 -4.77
CA THR A 67 7.21 -17.07 -5.50
C THR A 67 6.47 -18.38 -5.24
N GLN A 68 7.18 -19.51 -5.28
CA GLN A 68 6.60 -20.83 -5.06
C GLN A 68 6.09 -20.96 -3.61
N LEU A 69 6.89 -20.56 -2.62
CA LEU A 69 6.48 -20.57 -1.21
C LEU A 69 5.30 -19.64 -0.94
N PHE A 70 5.31 -18.43 -1.51
CA PHE A 70 4.20 -17.48 -1.44
C PHE A 70 2.92 -18.09 -1.98
N THR A 71 3.00 -18.69 -3.17
CA THR A 71 1.87 -19.31 -3.85
C THR A 71 1.28 -20.44 -3.02
N GLN A 72 2.12 -21.37 -2.54
CA GLN A 72 1.70 -22.49 -1.71
C GLN A 72 1.04 -22.02 -0.40
N ARG A 73 1.63 -21.05 0.30
CA ARG A 73 1.06 -20.52 1.54
C ARG A 73 -0.25 -19.78 1.31
N LEU A 74 -0.35 -19.00 0.23
CA LEU A 74 -1.61 -18.33 -0.12
C LEU A 74 -2.72 -19.34 -0.38
N ASP A 75 -2.42 -20.43 -1.10
CA ASP A 75 -3.40 -21.49 -1.37
C ASP A 75 -3.88 -22.16 -0.07
N MET A 76 -2.95 -22.51 0.83
CA MET A 76 -3.29 -23.08 2.15
C MET A 76 -4.20 -22.14 2.93
N LYS A 77 -3.86 -20.85 3.01
CA LYS A 77 -4.66 -19.85 3.74
C LYS A 77 -6.09 -19.71 3.20
N ILE A 78 -6.24 -19.77 1.87
CA ILE A 78 -7.56 -19.73 1.21
C ILE A 78 -8.34 -21.03 1.50
N MET A 79 -7.70 -22.19 1.39
CA MET A 79 -8.35 -23.50 1.59
C MET A 79 -8.74 -23.75 3.05
N ASP A 80 -7.90 -23.36 4.00
CA ASP A 80 -8.11 -23.54 5.44
C ASP A 80 -9.20 -22.59 5.98
N GLY A 81 -9.66 -21.64 5.17
CA GLY A 81 -10.69 -20.67 5.55
C GLY A 81 -10.23 -19.73 6.65
N GLU A 82 -8.94 -19.36 6.67
CA GLU A 82 -8.42 -18.38 7.62
C GLU A 82 -9.23 -17.06 7.51
N PRO A 83 -9.46 -16.35 8.62
CA PRO A 83 -10.10 -15.04 8.56
C PRO A 83 -9.36 -14.13 7.59
N TYR A 84 -10.10 -13.50 6.65
CA TYR A 84 -9.49 -12.68 5.61
C TYR A 84 -8.59 -11.58 6.19
N GLU A 85 -8.93 -11.02 7.36
CA GLU A 85 -8.12 -10.01 8.04
C GLU A 85 -6.70 -10.50 8.38
N ASP A 86 -6.56 -11.77 8.78
CA ASP A 86 -5.26 -12.38 9.05
C ASP A 86 -4.50 -12.63 7.75
N ILE A 87 -5.18 -13.08 6.70
CA ILE A 87 -4.60 -13.25 5.37
C ILE A 87 -4.15 -11.91 4.80
N ARG A 88 -4.96 -10.85 4.96
CA ARG A 88 -4.68 -9.49 4.51
C ARG A 88 -3.41 -8.97 5.15
N LYS A 89 -3.31 -9.09 6.47
CA LYS A 89 -2.09 -8.71 7.22
C LYS A 89 -0.89 -9.48 6.68
N TRP A 90 -1.02 -10.79 6.50
CA TRP A 90 0.03 -11.62 5.94
C TRP A 90 0.44 -11.19 4.52
N LEU A 91 -0.50 -10.84 3.63
CA LEU A 91 -0.21 -10.36 2.28
C LEU A 91 0.58 -9.05 2.31
N LEU A 92 0.22 -8.11 3.18
CA LEU A 92 0.93 -6.84 3.35
C LEU A 92 2.36 -7.04 3.87
N GLU A 93 2.55 -7.98 4.81
CA GLU A 93 3.88 -8.36 5.31
C GLU A 93 4.80 -8.90 4.19
N GLN A 94 4.25 -9.54 3.15
CA GLN A 94 5.06 -10.04 2.03
C GLN A 94 5.68 -8.90 1.23
N LEU A 95 5.02 -7.74 1.12
CA LEU A 95 5.60 -6.56 0.45
C LEU A 95 6.85 -6.04 1.16
N ILE A 96 6.81 -6.05 2.49
CA ILE A 96 7.95 -5.65 3.33
C ILE A 96 9.08 -6.66 3.17
N ALA A 97 8.78 -7.96 3.22
CA ALA A 97 9.76 -9.03 3.09
C ALA A 97 10.54 -8.93 1.76
N ILE A 98 9.85 -8.65 0.65
CA ILE A 98 10.49 -8.49 -0.67
C ILE A 98 11.17 -7.14 -0.89
N GLY A 99 11.06 -6.20 0.06
CA GLY A 99 11.61 -4.85 -0.08
C GLY A 99 11.00 -4.07 -1.25
N CYS A 100 9.79 -4.42 -1.69
CA CYS A 100 9.11 -3.74 -2.78
C CYS A 100 8.34 -2.55 -2.20
N ASP A 101 9.07 -1.46 -1.96
CA ASP A 101 8.49 -0.15 -1.65
C ASP A 101 8.72 0.80 -2.83
N SER A 102 7.65 1.44 -3.29
CA SER A 102 7.73 2.43 -4.38
C SER A 102 7.98 3.86 -3.87
N GLY A 103 8.45 4.02 -2.62
CA GLY A 103 8.45 5.28 -1.87
C GLY A 103 7.16 5.53 -1.08
N GLU A 104 6.30 4.51 -0.95
CA GLU A 104 5.02 4.63 -0.23
C GLU A 104 5.25 4.78 1.27
N ILE A 105 6.26 4.10 1.81
CA ILE A 105 6.64 4.21 3.24
C ILE A 105 6.91 5.67 3.63
N ALA A 106 7.73 6.37 2.84
CA ALA A 106 8.06 7.77 3.10
C ALA A 106 6.81 8.67 3.00
N LEU A 107 5.90 8.39 2.06
CA LEU A 107 4.64 9.12 1.93
C LEU A 107 3.71 8.91 3.14
N TYR A 108 3.58 7.67 3.63
CA TYR A 108 2.71 7.35 4.76
C TYR A 108 3.28 7.87 6.08
N GLN A 109 4.60 7.82 6.25
CA GLN A 109 5.29 8.44 7.38
C GLN A 109 5.10 9.95 7.37
N PHE A 110 5.34 10.61 6.23
CA PHE A 110 5.08 12.06 6.10
C PHE A 110 3.64 12.41 6.48
N LEU A 111 2.66 11.65 5.99
CA LEU A 111 1.25 11.85 6.28
C LEU A 111 0.96 11.74 7.79
N ARG A 112 1.50 10.72 8.45
CA ARG A 112 1.35 10.50 9.90
C ARG A 112 1.97 11.62 10.72
N ASP A 113 3.19 12.02 10.35
CA ASP A 113 4.00 12.91 11.16
C ASP A 113 3.57 14.39 10.97
N THR A 114 3.03 14.74 9.80
CA THR A 114 2.64 16.12 9.45
C THR A 114 1.17 16.42 9.74
N TYR A 115 0.28 15.41 9.71
CA TYR A 115 -1.16 15.59 9.86
C TYR A 115 -1.73 14.76 11.02
N PRO A 116 -1.20 14.89 12.26
CA PRO A 116 -1.67 14.10 13.40
C PRO A 116 -3.14 14.37 13.77
N ASP A 117 -3.63 15.59 13.51
CA ASP A 117 -5.00 16.01 13.80
C ASP A 117 -5.97 15.74 12.62
N GLY A 118 -5.50 15.01 11.61
CA GLY A 118 -6.21 14.80 10.34
C GLY A 118 -5.82 15.82 9.28
N ILE A 119 -6.42 15.67 8.11
CA ILE A 119 -6.12 16.44 6.91
C ILE A 119 -7.41 17.01 6.32
N ASP A 120 -7.39 18.27 5.91
CA ASP A 120 -8.46 18.92 5.14
C ASP A 120 -7.89 20.03 4.25
N GLU A 121 -7.24 19.64 3.15
CA GLU A 121 -6.60 20.61 2.26
C GLU A 121 -6.63 20.17 0.79
N PRO A 122 -6.42 21.10 -0.17
CA PRO A 122 -6.30 20.73 -1.57
C PRO A 122 -5.15 19.75 -1.79
N PHE A 123 -5.37 18.73 -2.63
CA PHE A 123 -4.34 17.73 -2.93
C PHE A 123 -3.05 18.34 -3.51
N ASN A 124 -3.15 19.48 -4.20
CA ASN A 124 -1.98 20.20 -4.71
C ASN A 124 -1.11 20.74 -3.58
N THR A 125 -1.73 21.37 -2.58
CA THR A 125 -1.06 21.89 -1.38
C THR A 125 -0.37 20.76 -0.62
N PHE A 126 -1.09 19.65 -0.40
CA PHE A 126 -0.52 18.45 0.22
C PHE A 126 0.70 17.96 -0.52
N TYR A 127 0.61 17.85 -1.85
CA TYR A 127 1.70 17.33 -2.66
C TYR A 127 2.91 18.27 -2.66
N GLU A 128 2.70 19.60 -2.71
CA GLU A 128 3.77 20.59 -2.60
C GLU A 128 4.49 20.50 -1.24
N ASN A 129 3.73 20.37 -0.15
CA ASN A 129 4.31 20.14 1.17
C ASN A 129 5.11 18.83 1.23
N TYR A 130 4.58 17.75 0.67
CA TYR A 130 5.25 16.45 0.61
C TYR A 130 6.59 16.51 -0.12
N VAL A 131 6.65 17.11 -1.32
CA VAL A 131 7.91 17.19 -2.10
C VAL A 131 8.95 18.11 -1.45
N ASN A 132 8.50 19.12 -0.69
CA ASN A 132 9.42 20.00 0.05
C ASN A 132 10.06 19.29 1.26
N HIS A 133 9.38 18.29 1.83
CA HIS A 133 9.89 17.53 2.99
C HIS A 133 10.65 16.25 2.61
N ILE A 134 10.35 15.65 1.45
CA ILE A 134 10.90 14.36 1.03
C ILE A 134 11.81 14.51 -0.19
N SER A 135 13.12 14.32 0.00
CA SER A 135 14.16 14.52 -1.04
C SER A 135 14.04 13.60 -2.26
N ASN A 136 13.46 12.40 -2.12
CA ASN A 136 13.19 11.45 -3.20
C ASN A 136 11.68 11.18 -3.33
N SER A 137 10.88 12.24 -3.34
CA SER A 137 9.42 12.15 -3.40
C SER A 137 8.92 11.39 -4.63
N MET A 138 7.84 10.62 -4.46
CA MET A 138 7.11 10.04 -5.59
C MET A 138 6.53 11.14 -6.49
N THR A 139 6.32 10.84 -7.77
CA THR A 139 5.59 11.77 -8.65
C THR A 139 4.15 11.96 -8.17
N LYS A 140 3.56 13.11 -8.50
CA LYS A 140 2.18 13.47 -8.11
C LYS A 140 1.14 12.41 -8.42
N ASN A 141 1.23 11.80 -9.60
CA ASN A 141 0.33 10.73 -10.02
C ASN A 141 0.54 9.45 -9.19
N PHE A 142 1.79 9.12 -8.85
CA PHE A 142 2.10 7.98 -8.01
C PHE A 142 1.65 8.19 -6.57
N ALA A 143 1.90 9.36 -5.99
CA ALA A 143 1.43 9.73 -4.66
C ALA A 143 -0.11 9.64 -4.59
N SER A 144 -0.83 10.21 -5.56
CA SER A 144 -2.30 10.11 -5.64
C SER A 144 -2.79 8.66 -5.65
N ARG A 145 -2.13 7.80 -6.43
CA ARG A 145 -2.48 6.36 -6.51
C ARG A 145 -2.16 5.60 -5.22
N ALA A 146 -1.05 5.93 -4.56
CA ALA A 146 -0.62 5.33 -3.30
C ALA A 146 -1.57 5.70 -2.15
N LEU A 147 -1.99 6.97 -2.05
CA LEU A 147 -3.01 7.39 -1.09
C LEU A 147 -4.35 6.69 -1.40
N GLY A 148 -4.73 6.63 -2.67
CA GLY A 148 -5.95 5.93 -3.08
C GLY A 148 -5.93 4.43 -2.80
N ALA A 149 -4.74 3.81 -2.70
CA ALA A 149 -4.56 2.39 -2.39
C ALA A 149 -4.86 2.07 -0.91
N ILE A 150 -4.60 3.02 -0.01
CA ILE A 150 -4.96 2.92 1.41
C ILE A 150 -6.36 3.50 1.71
N GLY A 151 -7.07 3.96 0.68
CA GLY A 151 -8.43 4.49 0.80
C GLY A 151 -8.51 6.00 1.02
N LEU A 152 -7.39 6.70 1.16
CA LEU A 152 -7.35 8.15 1.23
C LEU A 152 -7.39 8.75 -0.18
N LYS A 153 -8.59 9.09 -0.66
CA LYS A 153 -8.79 9.67 -2.00
C LYS A 153 -9.20 11.13 -1.90
N ALA A 154 -8.54 11.97 -2.69
CA ALA A 154 -9.00 13.33 -2.89
C ALA A 154 -10.40 13.30 -3.54
N LYS A 155 -11.33 14.10 -3.01
CA LYS A 155 -12.69 14.23 -3.51
C LYS A 155 -12.91 15.63 -4.04
N MET A 156 -13.70 15.76 -5.10
CA MET A 156 -14.05 17.06 -5.63
C MET A 156 -15.08 17.72 -4.72
N LEU A 157 -14.72 18.86 -4.13
CA LEU A 157 -15.61 19.65 -3.29
C LEU A 157 -15.73 21.07 -3.85
N ARG A 158 -16.90 21.67 -3.64
CA ARG A 158 -17.09 23.12 -3.84
C ARG A 158 -16.60 23.83 -2.59
N ILE A 159 -15.56 24.64 -2.75
CA ILE A 159 -14.99 25.48 -1.71
C ILE A 159 -15.26 26.95 -2.04
N ASP A 160 -15.35 27.77 -1.01
CA ASP A 160 -15.29 29.23 -1.18
C ASP A 160 -13.81 29.64 -1.16
N PHE A 161 -13.36 30.27 -2.23
CA PHE A 161 -12.02 30.82 -2.33
C PHE A 161 -12.14 32.30 -2.69
N GLU A 162 -11.84 33.17 -1.73
CA GLU A 162 -11.90 34.63 -1.88
C GLU A 162 -13.28 35.14 -2.35
N GLY A 163 -14.37 34.56 -1.82
CA GLY A 163 -15.74 34.94 -2.17
C GLY A 163 -16.23 34.34 -3.50
N ARG A 164 -15.45 33.45 -4.13
CA ARG A 164 -15.84 32.73 -5.35
C ARG A 164 -15.90 31.23 -5.09
N LYS A 165 -17.05 30.64 -5.40
CA LYS A 165 -17.21 29.18 -5.39
C LYS A 165 -16.33 28.54 -6.47
N LYS A 166 -15.36 27.73 -6.06
CA LYS A 166 -14.49 26.95 -6.95
C LYS A 166 -14.60 25.46 -6.61
N SER A 167 -14.41 24.61 -7.60
CA SER A 167 -14.25 23.17 -7.38
C SER A 167 -12.79 22.86 -7.14
N ALA A 168 -12.46 22.17 -6.06
CA ALA A 168 -11.11 21.73 -5.74
C ALA A 168 -11.11 20.25 -5.36
N MET A 169 -10.01 19.56 -5.68
CA MET A 169 -9.75 18.20 -5.19
C MET A 169 -9.19 18.30 -3.79
N ILE A 170 -10.00 17.95 -2.80
CA ILE A 170 -9.65 18.05 -1.37
C ILE A 170 -9.29 16.66 -0.84
N LEU A 171 -8.14 16.55 -0.20
CA LEU A 171 -7.76 15.39 0.59
C LEU A 171 -8.30 15.61 2.01
N ARG A 172 -9.21 14.75 2.44
CA ARG A 172 -9.89 14.90 3.74
C ARG A 172 -9.95 13.58 4.48
N ALA A 173 -9.52 13.60 5.74
CA ALA A 173 -9.72 12.54 6.73
C ALA A 173 -9.59 13.14 8.14
N SER A 174 -10.43 12.73 9.08
CA SER A 174 -10.23 13.07 10.50
C SER A 174 -8.97 12.40 11.06
N ALA A 175 -8.52 12.81 12.26
CA ALA A 175 -7.43 12.15 12.97
C ALA A 175 -7.67 10.64 13.13
N ASP A 176 -8.88 10.26 13.56
CA ASP A 176 -9.26 8.85 13.76
C ASP A 176 -9.31 8.08 12.44
N GLU A 177 -9.88 8.67 11.38
CA GLU A 177 -9.92 8.04 10.06
C GLU A 177 -8.50 7.82 9.51
N LEU A 178 -7.62 8.82 9.68
CA LEU A 178 -6.24 8.76 9.22
C LEU A 178 -5.44 7.70 9.99
N LEU A 179 -5.59 7.67 11.33
CA LEU A 179 -4.97 6.67 12.18
C LEU A 179 -5.44 5.26 11.83
N ASP A 180 -6.74 5.07 11.63
CA ASP A 180 -7.33 3.78 11.25
C ASP A 180 -6.83 3.33 9.86
N ILE A 181 -6.81 4.23 8.87
CA ILE A 181 -6.26 3.95 7.54
C ILE A 181 -4.79 3.54 7.65
N LEU A 182 -3.98 4.28 8.38
CA LEU A 182 -2.56 4.00 8.49
C LEU A 182 -2.34 2.68 9.21
N THR A 183 -3.00 2.44 10.36
CA THR A 183 -2.84 1.20 11.14
C THR A 183 -3.35 -0.06 10.42
N ARG A 184 -4.38 0.06 9.57
CA ARG A 184 -4.91 -1.08 8.80
C ARG A 184 -3.99 -1.52 7.66
N TYR A 185 -3.18 -0.61 7.13
CA TYR A 185 -2.40 -0.84 5.90
C TYR A 185 -0.88 -0.69 6.07
N TYR A 186 -0.43 -0.20 7.23
CA TYR A 186 0.96 0.10 7.58
C TYR A 186 1.21 -0.15 9.07
#